data_AF-A0A3N5GVW3-F1
#
_entry.id   AF-A0A3N5GVW3-F1
#
_cell.length_a   1.000
_cell.length_b   1.000
_cell.length_c   1.000
_cell.angle_alpha   90.00
_cell.angle_beta   90.00
_cell.angle_gamma   90.00
#
_symmetry.space_group_name_H-M   'P 1'
#
loop_
_entity.id
_entity.type
_entity.pdbx_description
1 polymer ?
#
loop_
_entity_poly.entity_id
_entity_poly.type
_entity_poly.pdbx_seq_one_letter_code
_entity_poly.pdbx_strand_id
1 'polypeptide(L)'
;MRATILISVLFLALLGLFAPKTSTRPAAILIGGEYTVQAGETRSGDMFLLFAQVKIAEGGQVAGNIQVFGSVLEVSGHVSGDIQAYGSDLSVDTLAAQVDGTINTLGSLRGLPKFPSFLLVIS
;
A
#
# COMPACT_ATOMS: atom_id res chain seq x y z
N MET A 1 28.37 22.89 16.51
CA MET A 1 28.45 21.41 16.58
C MET A 1 27.37 20.79 17.47
N ARG A 2 27.24 21.14 18.76
CA ARG A 2 26.18 20.56 19.63
C ARG A 2 24.75 20.89 19.20
N ALA A 3 24.48 22.15 18.88
CA ALA A 3 23.16 22.58 18.39
C ALA A 3 22.80 21.97 17.03
N THR A 4 23.78 21.82 16.13
CA THR A 4 23.59 21.20 14.81
C THR A 4 23.19 19.73 14.94
N ILE A 5 23.84 18.98 15.83
CA ILE A 5 23.48 17.58 16.11
C ILE A 5 22.07 17.49 16.69
N LEU A 6 21.72 18.37 17.64
CA LEU A 6 20.37 18.44 18.21
C LEU A 6 19.30 18.75 17.15
N ILE A 7 19.56 19.70 16.25
CA ILE A 7 18.66 20.04 15.15
C ILE A 7 18.54 18.88 14.16
N SER A 8 19.64 18.21 13.80
CA SER A 8 19.59 17.03 12.93
C SER A 8 18.81 15.87 13.55
N VAL A 9 19.00 15.60 14.85
CA VAL A 9 18.25 14.57 15.56
C VAL A 9 16.76 14.92 15.65
N LEU A 10 16.43 16.18 15.93
CA LEU A 10 15.05 16.64 15.96
C LEU A 10 14.40 16.56 14.57
N PHE A 11 15.15 16.91 13.51
CA PHE A 11 14.67 16.81 12.14
C PHE A 11 14.41 15.35 11.72
N LEU A 12 15.33 14.42 12.05
CA LEU A 12 15.11 12.99 11.82
C LEU A 12 13.92 12.44 12.62
N ALA A 13 13.75 12.87 13.86
CA ALA A 13 12.61 12.46 14.68
C ALA A 13 11.28 12.98 14.11
N LEU A 14 11.27 14.21 13.58
CA LEU A 14 10.09 14.80 12.94
C LEU A 14 9.73 14.06 11.64
N LEU A 15 10.73 13.64 10.85
CA LEU A 15 10.50 12.81 9.67
C LEU A 15 9.84 11.46 10.02
N GLY A 16 10.16 10.89 11.18
CA GLY A 16 9.55 9.65 11.66
C GLY A 16 8.03 9.76 11.90
N LEU A 17 7.49 10.94 12.19
CA LEU A 17 6.04 11.14 12.35
C LEU A 17 5.28 11.04 11.02
N PHE A 18 5.95 11.28 9.91
CA PHE A 18 5.41 11.12 8.55
C PHE A 18 5.77 9.78 7.94
N ALA A 19 6.45 8.90 8.69
CA ALA A 19 6.75 7.56 8.21
C ALA A 19 5.44 6.77 8.05
N PRO A 20 5.31 5.99 6.99
CA PRO A 20 4.16 5.14 6.83
C PRO A 20 4.02 4.16 7.99
N LYS A 21 2.78 3.93 8.42
CA LYS A 21 2.46 2.96 9.49
C LYS A 21 2.57 1.55 8.94
N THR A 22 3.79 1.03 8.83
CA THR A 22 4.01 -0.40 8.59
C THR A 22 3.79 -1.17 9.89
N SER A 23 3.12 -2.32 9.82
CA SER A 23 3.27 -3.32 10.87
C SER A 23 4.75 -3.68 11.02
N THR A 24 5.22 -3.79 12.26
CA THR A 24 6.59 -4.21 12.60
C THR A 24 6.84 -5.68 12.24
N ARG A 25 5.78 -6.44 11.91
CA ARG A 25 5.83 -7.82 11.40
C ARG A 25 4.76 -7.99 10.33
N PRO A 26 5.10 -7.92 9.03
CA PRO A 26 4.13 -8.17 7.98
C PRO A 26 3.63 -9.63 8.09
N ALA A 27 2.35 -9.84 7.82
CA ALA A 27 1.74 -11.17 7.83
C ALA A 27 2.10 -11.97 6.56
N ALA A 28 2.59 -11.30 5.53
CA ALA A 28 3.10 -11.92 4.32
C ALA A 28 4.36 -11.18 3.85
N ILE A 29 5.41 -11.93 3.52
CA ILE A 29 6.56 -11.41 2.77
C ILE A 29 6.63 -12.23 1.50
N LEU A 30 6.57 -11.55 0.36
CA LEU A 30 6.70 -12.16 -0.96
C LEU A 30 7.97 -11.62 -1.60
N ILE A 31 8.87 -12.53 -2.00
CA ILE A 31 10.16 -12.19 -2.60
C ILE A 31 10.27 -12.92 -3.93
N GLY A 32 10.22 -12.18 -5.03
CA GLY A 32 10.21 -12.76 -6.36
C GLY A 32 8.92 -13.53 -6.68
N GLY A 33 8.86 -14.00 -7.93
CA GLY A 33 7.76 -14.83 -8.42
C GLY A 33 6.45 -14.09 -8.62
N GLU A 34 5.40 -14.88 -8.81
CA GLU A 34 4.04 -14.41 -9.08
C GLU A 34 3.09 -14.90 -7.98
N TYR A 35 2.20 -14.03 -7.53
CA TYR A 35 1.13 -14.40 -6.60
C TYR A 35 -0.16 -13.68 -6.96
N THR A 36 -1.27 -14.40 -6.88
CA THR A 36 -2.59 -13.84 -7.15
C THR A 36 -3.51 -14.12 -5.98
N VAL A 37 -4.06 -13.05 -5.38
CA VAL A 37 -5.17 -13.14 -4.43
C VAL A 37 -6.43 -13.38 -5.25
N GLN A 38 -7.01 -14.57 -5.12
CA GLN A 38 -8.14 -15.01 -5.94
C GLN A 38 -9.47 -14.41 -5.46
N ALA A 39 -10.50 -14.49 -6.30
CA ALA A 39 -11.85 -14.09 -5.91
C ALA A 39 -12.33 -14.91 -4.70
N GLY A 40 -12.83 -14.23 -3.67
CA GLY A 40 -13.26 -14.86 -2.41
C GLY A 40 -12.12 -15.20 -1.43
N GLU A 41 -10.86 -15.03 -1.84
CA GLU A 41 -9.72 -15.10 -0.95
C GLU A 41 -9.59 -13.79 -0.17
N THR A 42 -9.45 -13.89 1.15
CA THR A 42 -9.13 -12.75 2.01
C THR A 42 -7.76 -12.97 2.64
N ARG A 43 -6.80 -12.14 2.28
CA ARG A 43 -5.49 -12.13 2.90
C ARG A 43 -5.48 -11.17 4.08
N SER A 44 -5.46 -11.71 5.30
CA SER A 44 -5.40 -10.89 6.52
C SER A 44 -3.97 -10.45 6.82
N GLY A 45 -3.84 -9.17 7.21
CA GLY A 45 -2.60 -8.55 7.67
C GLY A 45 -1.75 -7.94 6.56
N ASP A 46 -0.73 -7.21 6.98
CA ASP A 46 0.12 -6.43 6.08
C ASP A 46 0.96 -7.33 5.15
N MET A 47 1.13 -6.88 3.91
CA MET A 47 1.92 -7.55 2.87
C MET A 47 3.15 -6.73 2.52
N PHE A 48 4.29 -7.42 2.39
CA PHE A 48 5.54 -6.85 1.91
C PHE A 48 6.01 -7.56 0.64
N LEU A 49 6.10 -6.82 -0.46
CA LEU A 49 6.40 -7.32 -1.80
C LEU A 49 7.77 -6.81 -2.24
N LEU A 50 8.67 -7.73 -2.55
CA LEU A 50 10.02 -7.45 -3.04
C LEU A 50 10.24 -8.13 -4.38
N PHE A 51 10.53 -7.35 -5.42
CA PHE A 51 10.83 -7.85 -6.76
C PHE A 51 9.84 -8.90 -7.30
N ALA A 52 8.57 -8.77 -6.95
CA ALA A 52 7.52 -9.74 -7.26
C ALA A 52 6.48 -9.17 -8.24
N GLN A 53 5.71 -10.06 -8.84
CA GLN A 53 4.49 -9.73 -9.56
C GLN A 53 3.29 -10.18 -8.74
N VAL A 54 2.45 -9.25 -8.32
CA VAL A 54 1.28 -9.56 -7.50
C VAL A 54 0.02 -9.01 -8.13
N LYS A 55 -1.01 -9.84 -8.14
CA LYS A 55 -2.35 -9.48 -8.62
C LYS A 55 -3.38 -9.69 -7.53
N ILE A 56 -4.19 -8.68 -7.28
CA ILE A 56 -5.40 -8.80 -6.46
C ILE A 56 -6.56 -8.86 -7.43
N ALA A 57 -7.06 -10.06 -7.69
CA ALA A 57 -8.15 -10.26 -8.64
C ALA A 57 -9.46 -9.63 -8.13
N GLU A 58 -10.41 -9.41 -9.04
CA GLU A 58 -11.76 -8.97 -8.66
C GLU A 58 -12.37 -9.92 -7.62
N GLY A 59 -12.96 -9.35 -6.56
CA GLY A 59 -13.49 -10.11 -5.43
C GLY A 59 -12.43 -10.68 -4.46
N GLY A 60 -11.13 -10.54 -4.77
CA GLY A 60 -10.04 -10.80 -3.83
C GLY A 60 -9.86 -9.63 -2.86
N GLN A 61 -9.46 -9.94 -1.63
CA GLN A 61 -9.38 -8.95 -0.54
C GLN A 61 -8.03 -9.01 0.18
N VAL A 62 -7.43 -7.85 0.43
CA VAL A 62 -6.30 -7.70 1.34
C VAL A 62 -6.72 -6.83 2.51
N ALA A 63 -6.82 -7.45 3.68
CA ALA A 63 -7.21 -6.80 4.92
C ALA A 63 -5.96 -6.32 5.68
N GLY A 64 -5.27 -5.33 5.12
CA GLY A 64 -4.02 -4.78 5.65
C GLY A 64 -3.36 -3.78 4.71
N ASN A 65 -2.20 -3.28 5.12
CA ASN A 65 -1.37 -2.40 4.30
C ASN A 65 -0.50 -3.20 3.32
N ILE A 66 -0.18 -2.60 2.18
CA ILE A 66 0.66 -3.21 1.16
C ILE A 66 1.89 -2.34 0.91
N GLN A 67 3.08 -2.92 1.10
CA GLN A 67 4.36 -2.31 0.76
C GLN A 67 4.97 -3.00 -0.43
N VAL A 68 5.36 -2.22 -1.43
CA VAL A 68 5.77 -2.69 -2.75
C VAL A 68 7.11 -2.07 -3.09
N PHE A 69 8.14 -2.90 -3.28
CA PHE A 69 9.49 -2.47 -3.61
C PHE A 69 9.98 -3.17 -4.87
N GLY A 70 10.31 -2.40 -5.91
CA GLY A 70 10.80 -2.92 -7.19
C GLY A 70 9.89 -3.97 -7.82
N SER A 71 8.58 -3.91 -7.57
CA SER A 71 7.60 -4.96 -7.92
C SER A 71 6.54 -4.42 -8.86
N VAL A 72 5.72 -5.31 -9.41
CA VAL A 72 4.51 -4.94 -10.17
C VAL A 72 3.31 -5.37 -9.35
N LEU A 73 2.38 -4.45 -9.11
CA LEU A 73 1.15 -4.70 -8.38
C LEU A 73 -0.06 -4.33 -9.25
N GLU A 74 -0.89 -5.32 -9.56
CA GLU A 74 -2.19 -5.13 -10.21
C GLU A 74 -3.31 -5.26 -9.16
N VAL A 75 -4.16 -4.25 -9.03
CA VAL A 75 -5.28 -4.24 -8.09
C VAL A 75 -6.59 -4.14 -8.87
N SER A 76 -7.37 -5.21 -8.86
CA SER A 76 -8.76 -5.26 -9.35
C SER A 76 -9.76 -5.62 -8.24
N GLY A 77 -9.28 -5.96 -7.04
CA GLY A 77 -10.10 -6.28 -5.87
C GLY A 77 -10.07 -5.19 -4.79
N HIS A 78 -10.19 -5.59 -3.53
CA HIS A 78 -10.30 -4.68 -2.39
C HIS A 78 -9.04 -4.68 -1.51
N VAL A 79 -8.57 -3.49 -1.15
CA VAL A 79 -7.49 -3.28 -0.18
C VAL A 79 -8.00 -2.36 0.92
N SER A 80 -8.07 -2.85 2.15
CA SER A 80 -8.62 -2.09 3.27
C SER A 80 -7.63 -1.08 3.88
N GLY A 81 -6.35 -1.21 3.55
CA GLY A 81 -5.26 -0.39 4.10
C GLY A 81 -4.57 0.50 3.07
N ASP A 82 -3.43 1.06 3.48
CA ASP A 82 -2.60 1.91 2.64
C ASP A 82 -1.76 1.09 1.66
N ILE A 83 -1.51 1.63 0.46
CA ILE A 83 -0.58 1.07 -0.52
C ILE A 83 0.62 2.01 -0.64
N GLN A 84 1.82 1.48 -0.42
CA GLN A 84 3.08 2.20 -0.55
C GLN A 84 3.96 1.52 -1.58
N ALA A 85 4.21 2.20 -2.69
CA ALA A 85 4.97 1.67 -3.80
C ALA A 85 6.25 2.48 -4.03
N TYR A 86 7.40 1.82 -3.96
CA TYR A 86 8.72 2.42 -4.14
C TYR A 86 9.41 1.78 -5.35
N GLY A 87 9.70 2.58 -6.38
CA GLY A 87 10.33 2.11 -7.62
C GLY A 87 9.56 0.97 -8.29
N SER A 88 8.24 1.00 -8.20
CA SER A 88 7.34 -0.10 -8.59
C SER A 88 6.33 0.38 -9.64
N ASP A 89 5.72 -0.56 -10.36
CA ASP A 89 4.61 -0.29 -11.27
C ASP A 89 3.29 -0.71 -10.60
N LEU A 90 2.42 0.26 -10.35
CA LEU A 90 1.12 0.05 -9.71
C LEU A 90 0.01 0.31 -10.72
N SER A 91 -0.76 -0.73 -11.02
CA SER A 91 -1.95 -0.64 -11.87
C SER A 91 -3.20 -0.90 -11.04
N VAL A 92 -4.13 0.06 -11.03
CA VAL A 92 -5.37 -0.02 -10.27
C VAL A 92 -6.56 0.06 -11.22
N ASP A 93 -7.38 -0.99 -11.25
CA ASP A 93 -8.57 -1.07 -12.09
C ASP A 93 -9.61 -0.05 -11.65
N THR A 94 -10.07 0.80 -12.58
CA THR A 94 -11.00 1.90 -12.27
C THR A 94 -12.43 1.45 -12.02
N LEU A 95 -12.81 0.24 -12.43
CA LEU A 95 -14.18 -0.26 -12.35
C LEU A 95 -14.39 -1.14 -11.13
N ALA A 96 -13.45 -2.04 -10.86
CA ALA A 96 -13.59 -3.08 -9.84
C ALA A 96 -12.75 -2.85 -8.58
N ALA A 97 -11.65 -2.08 -8.67
CA ALA A 97 -10.77 -1.90 -7.53
C ALA A 97 -11.31 -0.89 -6.51
N GLN A 98 -11.18 -1.25 -5.24
CA GLN A 98 -11.47 -0.37 -4.10
C GLN A 98 -10.29 -0.35 -3.14
N VAL A 99 -9.83 0.85 -2.81
CA VAL A 99 -8.77 1.07 -1.82
C VAL A 99 -9.28 2.06 -0.80
N ASP A 100 -9.43 1.60 0.45
CA ASP A 100 -9.97 2.43 1.53
C ASP A 100 -8.91 3.36 2.14
N GLY A 101 -7.63 2.97 2.02
CA GLY A 101 -6.50 3.76 2.47
C GLY A 101 -5.94 4.73 1.43
N THR A 102 -4.75 5.24 1.72
CA THR A 102 -4.01 6.14 0.83
C THR A 102 -3.08 5.35 -0.08
N ILE A 103 -2.95 5.79 -1.34
CA ILE A 103 -1.95 5.28 -2.27
C ILE A 103 -0.80 6.28 -2.36
N ASN A 104 0.38 5.85 -1.90
CA ASN A 104 1.63 6.59 -2.03
C ASN A 104 2.54 5.83 -2.99
N THR A 105 2.97 6.47 -4.07
CA THR A 105 3.85 5.86 -5.06
C THR A 105 5.00 6.78 -5.44
N LEU A 106 6.21 6.22 -5.42
CA LEU A 106 7.44 6.79 -5.97
C LEU A 106 7.84 5.92 -7.17
N GLY A 107 7.02 5.96 -8.22
CA GLY A 107 7.14 5.11 -9.40
C GLY A 107 6.04 5.43 -10.42
N SER A 108 5.62 4.42 -11.18
CA SER A 108 4.49 4.55 -12.12
C SER A 108 3.19 4.19 -11.41
N LEU A 109 2.14 4.98 -11.64
CA LEU A 109 0.77 4.68 -11.24
C LEU A 109 -0.15 4.83 -12.44
N ARG A 110 -0.91 3.77 -12.74
CA ARG A 110 -1.91 3.77 -13.82
C ARG A 110 -3.28 3.41 -13.27
N GLY A 111 -4.26 4.27 -13.55
CA GLY A 111 -5.63 4.14 -13.06
C GLY A 111 -5.85 4.82 -11.71
N LEU A 112 -7.13 5.07 -11.37
CA LEU A 112 -7.56 5.63 -10.10
C LEU A 112 -8.59 4.67 -9.47
N PRO A 113 -8.37 4.19 -8.24
CA PRO A 113 -9.37 3.38 -7.55
C PRO A 113 -10.64 4.18 -7.26
N LYS A 114 -11.73 3.45 -7.05
CA LYS A 114 -12.92 4.04 -6.41
C LYS A 114 -12.63 4.22 -4.92
N PHE A 115 -12.78 5.46 -4.46
CA PHE A 115 -12.76 5.78 -3.04
C PHE A 115 -14.13 5.53 -2.42
N PRO A 116 -14.21 5.14 -1.13
CA PRO A 116 -15.48 5.01 -0.45
C PRO A 116 -16.21 6.37 -0.43
N SER A 117 -17.49 6.36 -0.83
CA SER A 117 -18.35 7.54 -0.79
C SER A 117 -18.66 7.90 0.66
N PHE A 118 -18.26 9.08 1.13
CA PHE A 118 -18.72 9.62 2.42
C PHE A 118 -19.96 10.50 2.21
N LEU A 119 -21.05 10.18 2.90
CA LEU A 119 -22.26 11.00 2.93
C LEU A 119 -22.18 11.93 4.14
N LEU A 120 -21.90 13.22 3.91
CA LEU A 120 -21.92 14.23 4.96
C LEU A 120 -23.38 14.62 5.24
N VAL A 121 -23.98 14.05 6.29
CA VAL A 121 -25.25 14.56 6.83
C VAL A 121 -24.93 15.80 7.65
N ILE A 122 -25.24 16.98 7.11
CA ILE A 122 -25.24 18.22 7.88
C ILE A 122 -26.61 18.31 8.55
N SER A 123 -26.67 18.11 9.86
CA SER A 123 -27.87 18.37 10.67
C SER A 123 -27.94 19.83 11.10
#